data_AF-A0A6L7WCQ5-F1
#
_entry.id   AF-A0A6L7WCQ5-F1
#
_cell.length_a   1.000
_cell.length_b   1.000
_cell.length_c   1.000
_cell.angle_alpha   90.00
_cell.angle_beta   90.00
_cell.angle_gamma   90.00
#
_symmetry.space_group_name_H-M   'P 1'
#
loop_
_entity.id
_entity.type
_entity.pdbx_description
1 polymer ?
#
loop_
_entity_poly.entity_id
_entity_poly.type
_entity_poly.pdbx_seq_one_letter_code
_entity_poly.pdbx_strand_id
1 'polypeptide(L)'
;MEWFVLVGFAGFAAAVIGGPLLRGREAAPDGGDGAHLAEEYRTLLAELRELDDDAASGRISPDERRDGRRALAPRLRAVTEALRDAGLDPRGDA
;
A
#
# COMPACT_ATOMS: atom_id res chain seq x y z
N MET A 1 3.98 24.84 34.65
CA MET A 1 2.83 25.16 33.76
C MET A 1 3.04 24.66 32.31
N GLU A 2 4.07 23.85 32.01
CA GLU A 2 4.40 23.39 30.64
C GLU A 2 3.67 22.13 30.17
N TRP A 3 3.08 21.33 31.07
CA TRP A 3 2.44 20.06 30.71
C TRP A 3 1.16 20.24 29.87
N PHE A 4 0.45 21.36 30.02
CA PHE A 4 -0.77 21.64 29.26
C PHE A 4 -0.52 21.85 27.76
N VAL A 5 0.65 22.39 27.40
CA VAL A 5 1.05 22.57 25.99
C VAL A 5 1.32 21.21 25.34
N LEU A 6 1.96 20.29 26.09
CA LEU A 6 2.28 18.95 25.59
C LEU A 6 1.02 18.10 25.39
N VAL A 7 0.06 18.16 26.33
CA VAL A 7 -1.21 17.43 26.21
C VAL A 7 -2.05 17.99 25.06
N GLY A 8 -2.08 19.32 24.88
CA GLY A 8 -2.77 19.94 23.75
C GLY A 8 -2.14 19.58 22.40
N PHE A 9 -0.81 19.59 22.31
CA PHE A 9 -0.09 19.22 21.10
C PHE A 9 -0.24 17.73 20.76
N ALA A 10 -0.18 16.85 21.76
CA ALA A 10 -0.40 15.42 21.57
C ALA A 10 -1.85 15.11 21.14
N GLY A 11 -2.84 15.80 21.72
CA GLY A 11 -4.24 15.67 21.31
C GLY A 11 -4.49 16.18 19.89
N PHE A 12 -3.87 17.29 19.51
CA PHE A 12 -3.95 17.83 18.15
C PHE A 12 -3.28 16.91 17.13
N ALA A 13 -2.08 16.39 17.44
CA ALA A 13 -1.40 15.42 16.59
C ALA A 13 -2.23 14.13 16.45
N ALA A 14 -2.83 13.64 17.54
CA ALA A 14 -3.72 12.49 17.51
C ALA A 14 -5.02 12.76 16.71
N ALA A 15 -5.55 13.98 16.72
CA ALA A 15 -6.74 14.35 15.94
C ALA A 15 -6.41 14.51 14.44
N VAL A 16 -5.23 15.04 14.09
CA VAL A 16 -4.77 15.17 12.70
C VAL A 16 -4.45 13.80 12.10
N ILE A 17 -3.87 12.89 12.89
CA ILE A 17 -3.55 11.52 12.45
C ILE A 17 -4.77 10.60 12.51
N GLY A 18 -5.59 10.71 13.57
CA GLY A 18 -6.73 9.84 13.84
C GLY A 18 -8.03 10.25 13.14
N GLY A 19 -8.19 11.53 12.78
CA GLY A 19 -9.35 12.05 12.04
C GLY A 19 -9.60 11.35 10.69
N PRO A 20 -8.58 11.13 9.83
CA PRO A 20 -8.77 10.36 8.60
C PRO A 20 -9.00 8.86 8.87
N LEU A 21 -8.46 8.30 9.96
CA LEU A 21 -8.64 6.89 10.33
C LEU A 21 -10.05 6.57 10.86
N LEU A 22 -10.70 7.49 11.59
CA LEU A 22 -12.09 7.31 12.02
C LEU A 22 -13.09 7.53 10.87
N ARG A 23 -12.81 8.49 9.97
CA ARG A 23 -13.66 8.78 8.81
C ARG A 23 -13.65 7.65 7.77
N GLY A 24 -12.58 6.87 7.71
CA GLY A 24 -12.49 5.66 6.88
C GLY A 24 -13.28 4.47 7.44
N ARG A 25 -13.59 4.42 8.74
CA ARG A 25 -14.28 3.28 9.36
C ARG A 25 -15.81 3.31 9.20
N GLU A 26 -16.40 4.48 8.93
CA GLU A 26 -17.83 4.60 8.56
C GLU A 26 -18.08 4.33 7.07
N ALA A 27 -17.04 4.42 6.23
CA ALA A 27 -17.06 3.94 4.86
C ALA A 27 -16.63 2.48 4.85
N ALA A 28 -17.50 1.57 5.29
CA ALA A 28 -17.33 0.17 4.95
C ALA A 28 -17.22 0.09 3.42
N PRO A 29 -16.08 -0.35 2.85
CA PRO A 29 -15.91 -0.38 1.41
C PRO A 29 -16.95 -1.35 0.86
N ASP A 30 -17.78 -0.88 -0.07
CA ASP A 30 -18.56 -1.76 -0.92
C ASP A 30 -17.60 -2.84 -1.45
N GLY A 31 -17.94 -4.12 -1.30
CA GLY A 31 -17.02 -5.25 -1.53
C GLY A 31 -16.37 -5.35 -2.92
N GLY A 32 -16.65 -4.41 -3.84
CA GLY A 32 -15.97 -4.25 -5.12
C GLY A 32 -14.59 -3.59 -5.03
N ASP A 33 -14.37 -2.62 -4.14
CA ASP A 33 -13.11 -1.86 -4.11
C ASP A 33 -11.94 -2.71 -3.59
N GLY A 34 -12.18 -3.51 -2.54
CA GLY A 34 -11.19 -4.45 -2.01
C GLY A 34 -10.81 -5.55 -3.02
N ALA A 35 -11.78 -6.07 -3.77
CA ALA A 35 -11.55 -7.07 -4.80
C ALA A 35 -10.70 -6.52 -5.96
N HIS A 36 -10.98 -5.28 -6.38
CA HIS A 36 -10.19 -4.59 -7.41
C HIS A 36 -8.75 -4.34 -6.94
N LEU A 37 -8.55 -3.88 -5.70
CA LEU A 37 -7.22 -3.69 -5.12
C LEU A 37 -6.43 -5.01 -5.02
N ALA A 38 -7.11 -6.12 -4.66
CA ALA A 38 -6.48 -7.43 -4.58
C ALA A 38 -6.12 -8.00 -5.96
N GLU A 39 -6.91 -7.71 -6.99
CA GLU A 39 -6.56 -8.01 -8.38
C GLU A 39 -5.37 -7.19 -8.85
N GLU A 40 -5.37 -5.88 -8.60
CA GLU A 40 -4.27 -5.00 -8.95
C GLU A 40 -2.96 -5.40 -8.28
N TYR A 41 -3.00 -5.78 -7.00
CA TYR A 41 -1.85 -6.32 -6.27
C TYR A 41 -1.28 -7.57 -6.94
N ARG A 42 -2.15 -8.51 -7.35
CA ARG A 42 -1.74 -9.74 -8.04
C ARG A 42 -1.12 -9.45 -9.41
N THR A 43 -1.68 -8.51 -10.17
CA THR A 43 -1.12 -8.07 -11.45
C THR A 43 0.28 -7.49 -11.28
N LEU A 44 0.48 -6.59 -10.32
CA LEU A 44 1.79 -5.98 -10.06
C LEU A 44 2.84 -7.02 -9.62
N LEU A 45 2.43 -8.03 -8.85
CA LEU A 45 3.31 -9.14 -8.49
C LEU A 45 3.65 -10.02 -9.69
N ALA A 46 2.70 -10.25 -10.61
CA ALA A 46 2.95 -10.97 -11.84
C ALA A 46 3.96 -10.22 -12.74
N GLU A 47 3.80 -8.90 -12.91
CA GLU A 47 4.74 -8.05 -13.65
C GLU A 47 6.15 -8.07 -13.03
N LEU A 48 6.25 -8.00 -11.70
CA LEU A 48 7.54 -8.13 -11.01
C LEU A 48 8.20 -9.48 -11.26
N ARG A 49 7.40 -10.55 -11.30
CA ARG A 49 7.90 -11.90 -11.58
C ARG A 49 8.35 -12.03 -13.03
N GLU A 50 7.60 -11.49 -13.97
CA GLU A 50 7.96 -11.45 -15.39
C GLU A 50 9.30 -10.73 -15.61
N LEU A 51 9.52 -9.57 -14.96
CA LEU A 51 10.82 -8.88 -15.00
C LEU A 51 11.97 -9.74 -14.46
N ASP A 52 11.71 -10.48 -13.39
CA ASP A 52 12.72 -11.36 -12.79
C ASP A 52 13.02 -12.57 -13.72
N ASP A 53 12.00 -13.12 -14.38
CA ASP A 53 12.12 -14.22 -15.36
C ASP A 53 12.80 -13.76 -16.67
N ASP A 54 12.51 -12.55 -17.14
CA ASP A 54 13.15 -11.91 -18.28
C ASP A 54 14.64 -11.69 -18.05
N ALA A 55 15.00 -11.23 -16.86
CA ALA A 55 16.39 -11.05 -16.50
C ALA A 55 17.10 -12.41 -16.36
N ALA A 56 16.43 -13.42 -15.80
CA ALA A 56 16.98 -14.77 -15.66
C ALA A 56 17.19 -15.46 -17.02
N SER A 57 16.32 -15.20 -17.99
CA SER A 57 16.43 -15.70 -19.36
C SER A 57 17.37 -14.87 -20.25
N GLY A 58 17.89 -13.74 -19.73
CA GLY A 58 18.78 -12.84 -20.47
C GLY A 58 18.07 -12.02 -21.56
N ARG A 59 16.74 -11.91 -21.50
CA ARG A 59 15.94 -11.04 -22.40
C ARG A 59 16.12 -9.56 -22.09
N ILE A 60 16.37 -9.24 -20.82
CA ILE A 60 16.68 -7.89 -20.34
C ILE A 60 17.96 -7.89 -19.52
N SER A 61 18.63 -6.75 -19.47
CA SER A 61 19.82 -6.54 -18.64
C SER A 61 19.47 -6.40 -17.15
N PRO A 62 20.45 -6.61 -16.24
CA PRO A 62 20.27 -6.37 -14.81
C PRO A 62 19.86 -4.92 -14.47
N ASP A 63 20.31 -3.94 -15.25
CA ASP A 63 19.95 -2.54 -15.06
C ASP A 63 18.49 -2.27 -15.48
N GLU A 64 18.04 -2.81 -16.61
CA GLU A 64 16.63 -2.74 -17.03
C GLU A 64 15.70 -3.41 -16.02
N ARG A 65 16.10 -4.56 -15.45
CA ARG A 65 15.38 -5.20 -14.35
C ARG A 65 15.26 -4.26 -13.14
N ARG A 66 16.37 -3.61 -12.76
CA ARG A 66 16.40 -2.71 -11.59
C ARG A 66 15.50 -1.50 -11.81
N ASP A 67 15.51 -0.93 -13.01
CA ASP A 67 14.68 0.21 -13.37
C ASP A 67 13.20 -0.18 -13.42
N GLY A 68 12.86 -1.34 -13.99
CA GLY A 68 11.51 -1.89 -13.98
C GLY A 68 10.98 -2.09 -12.55
N ARG A 69 11.78 -2.69 -11.66
CA ARG A 69 11.42 -2.83 -10.23
C ARG A 69 11.22 -1.49 -9.55
N ARG A 70 12.04 -0.48 -9.88
CA ARG A 70 11.94 0.87 -9.31
C ARG A 70 10.68 1.59 -9.80
N ALA A 71 10.27 1.35 -11.04
CA ALA A 71 9.04 1.91 -11.60
C ALA A 71 7.78 1.31 -10.95
N LEU A 72 7.78 0.01 -10.66
CA LEU A 72 6.63 -0.69 -10.05
C LEU A 72 6.51 -0.48 -8.53
N ALA A 73 7.62 -0.25 -7.83
CA ALA A 73 7.64 -0.17 -6.36
C ALA A 73 6.68 0.87 -5.75
N PRO A 74 6.53 2.11 -6.27
CA PRO A 74 5.59 3.09 -5.73
C PRO A 74 4.14 2.61 -5.82
N ARG A 75 3.76 1.99 -6.95
CA ARG A 75 2.39 1.50 -7.16
C ARG A 75 2.08 0.30 -6.28
N LEU A 76 3.01 -0.65 -6.20
CA LEU A 76 2.87 -1.80 -5.31
C LEU A 76 2.71 -1.36 -3.84
N ARG A 77 3.48 -0.34 -3.42
CA ARG A 77 3.36 0.23 -2.08
C ARG A 77 1.99 0.86 -1.85
N ALA A 78 1.51 1.69 -2.78
CA ALA A 78 0.20 2.33 -2.69
C ALA A 78 -0.94 1.30 -2.58
N VAL A 79 -0.92 0.25 -3.42
CA VAL A 79 -1.94 -0.82 -3.37
C VAL A 79 -1.86 -1.62 -2.07
N THR A 80 -0.65 -1.91 -1.58
CA THR A 80 -0.46 -2.61 -0.30
C THR A 80 -0.97 -1.78 0.89
N GLU A 81 -0.72 -0.47 0.87
CA GLU A 81 -1.22 0.46 1.88
C GLU A 81 -2.76 0.54 1.81
N ALA A 82 -3.35 0.65 0.62
CA ALA A 82 -4.80 0.67 0.42
C ALA A 82 -5.49 -0.64 0.88
N LEU A 83 -4.88 -1.80 0.61
CA LEU A 83 -5.39 -3.10 1.09
C LEU A 83 -5.37 -3.16 2.63
N ARG A 84 -4.27 -2.69 3.24
CA ARG A 84 -4.15 -2.62 4.71
C ARG A 84 -5.19 -1.68 5.31
N ASP A 85 -5.41 -0.51 4.70
CA ASP A 85 -6.39 0.47 5.15
C ASP A 85 -7.83 -0.09 5.04
N ALA A 86 -8.08 -0.93 4.05
CA ALA A 86 -9.33 -1.69 3.90
C ALA A 86 -9.46 -2.86 4.89
N GLY A 87 -8.43 -3.14 5.70
CA GLY A 87 -8.41 -4.27 6.63
C GLY A 87 -8.28 -5.63 5.94
N LEU A 88 -7.83 -5.65 4.68
CA LEU A 88 -7.62 -6.86 3.89
C LEU A 88 -6.15 -7.26 3.94
N ASP A 89 -5.86 -8.54 4.19
CA ASP A 89 -4.50 -9.03 4.05
C ASP A 89 -4.18 -9.25 2.57
N PRO A 90 -3.15 -8.57 2.00
CA PRO A 90 -2.70 -8.82 0.63
C PRO A 90 -2.25 -10.27 0.38
N ARG A 91 -2.02 -11.07 1.43
CA ARG A 91 -1.64 -12.49 1.35
C ARG A 91 -2.82 -13.45 1.31
N GLY A 92 -4.05 -12.96 1.50
CA GLY A 92 -5.27 -13.75 1.27
C GLY A 92 -5.77 -14.57 2.45
N ASP A 93 -5.67 -14.05 3.67
CA ASP A 93 -6.42 -14.60 4.80
C ASP A 93 -7.59 -13.65 5.12
N ALA A 94 -8.81 -14.14 4.85
CA ALA A 94 -10.09 -13.55 5.24
C ALA A 94 -10.55 -14.12 6.59
#